data_AF-A0A8D2IVF8-F1
#
_entry.id   AF-A0A8D2IVF8-F1
#
_cell.length_a   1.000
_cell.length_b   1.000
_cell.length_c   1.000
_cell.angle_alpha   90.00
_cell.angle_beta   90.00
_cell.angle_gamma   90.00
#
_symmetry.space_group_name_H-M   'P 1'
#
loop_
_entity.id
_entity.type
_entity.pdbx_description
1 polymer ?
#
loop_
_entity_poly.entity_id
_entity_poly.type
_entity_poly.pdbx_seq_one_letter_code
_entity_poly.pdbx_strand_id
1 'polypeptide(L)'
;MDQIRKGFRERETVAEMAAASPPREPRVQCRSRRWTGELLGHYGPFVRRLGAGQAVEAESLEQALSEALWNFETAVQENITVNGQLWKESSDDLQNDTDLRLLEDQLDELIVEVASKRNQYPRKIQMHVVKGIKMQQELLGCCQPAVNPQEIKADPSQDTCMSALTLSTKTASRHFGESFKSLSSLVQKAKGFSEALSLQPSLEQCTLHQEILSGSEMKKENKIHVKSLTSQVEVIPPQTATANSVLLKRLQGSSQKLYPLQKRKISLDT
;
A
#
# COMPACT_ATOMS: atom_id res chain seq x y z
N MET A 1 11.25 13.54 63.27
CA MET A 1 12.13 14.63 62.76
C MET A 1 12.98 14.20 61.55
N ASP A 2 12.81 12.98 61.03
CA ASP A 2 13.97 12.24 60.51
C ASP A 2 14.10 12.25 58.98
N GLN A 3 13.03 12.58 58.22
CA GLN A 3 13.14 12.85 56.79
C GLN A 3 14.13 14.00 56.48
N ILE A 4 14.15 15.06 57.29
CA ILE A 4 15.01 16.23 57.05
C ILE A 4 16.49 15.85 57.17
N ARG A 5 16.84 15.04 58.18
CA ARG A 5 18.23 14.58 58.39
C ARG A 5 18.72 13.64 57.27
N LYS A 6 17.84 12.84 56.66
CA LYS A 6 18.20 11.99 55.52
C LYS A 6 18.42 12.81 54.24
N GLY A 7 17.51 13.75 53.95
CA GLY A 7 17.58 14.63 52.78
C GLY A 7 18.75 15.62 52.79
N PHE A 8 19.37 15.89 53.94
CA PHE A 8 20.62 16.66 54.01
C PHE A 8 21.83 15.80 53.61
N ARG A 9 21.97 14.60 54.20
CA ARG A 9 23.07 13.67 53.92
C ARG A 9 23.11 13.22 52.46
N GLU A 10 21.95 12.93 51.87
CA GLU A 10 21.85 12.55 50.45
C GLU A 10 22.23 13.71 49.51
N ARG A 11 22.07 14.96 49.94
CA ARG A 11 22.50 16.15 49.16
C ARG A 11 23.98 16.43 49.27
N GLU A 12 24.61 16.22 50.43
CA GLU A 12 26.07 16.28 50.55
C GLU A 12 26.75 15.25 49.63
N THR A 13 26.31 13.99 49.66
CA THR A 13 26.88 12.93 48.80
C THR A 13 26.67 13.14 47.31
N VAL A 14 25.63 13.89 46.89
CA VAL A 14 25.38 14.19 45.47
C VAL A 14 26.12 15.46 45.02
N ALA A 15 26.34 16.42 45.92
CA ALA A 15 27.09 17.64 45.61
C ALA A 15 28.58 17.34 45.35
N GLU A 16 29.19 16.46 46.15
CA GLU A 16 30.60 16.07 45.99
C GLU A 16 30.82 15.27 44.69
N MET A 17 29.88 14.41 44.32
CA MET A 17 29.92 13.63 43.07
C MET A 17 29.79 14.49 41.80
N ALA A 18 29.22 15.70 41.90
CA ALA A 18 28.90 16.56 40.75
C ALA A 18 30.03 17.51 40.33
N ALA A 19 31.10 17.65 41.14
CA ALA A 19 32.24 18.53 40.87
C ALA A 19 33.46 17.81 40.27
N ALA A 20 33.44 16.47 40.24
CA ALA A 20 34.51 15.66 39.66
C ALA A 20 34.52 15.78 38.12
N SER A 21 35.26 16.76 37.61
CA SER A 21 35.76 16.72 36.23
C SER A 21 36.46 15.38 35.99
N PRO A 22 36.34 14.74 34.82
CA PRO A 22 37.16 13.56 34.51
C PRO A 22 38.64 13.93 34.70
N PRO A 23 39.46 13.05 35.32
CA PRO A 23 40.86 13.36 35.57
C PRO A 23 41.54 13.84 34.28
N ARG A 24 41.96 15.10 34.26
CA ARG A 24 42.70 15.64 33.13
C ARG A 24 44.06 14.95 33.12
N GLU A 25 44.43 14.36 31.99
CA GLU A 25 45.77 13.82 31.80
C GLU A 25 46.79 14.93 32.13
N PRO A 26 47.65 14.75 33.15
CA PRO A 26 48.56 15.81 33.60
C PRO A 26 49.76 15.97 32.68
N ARG A 27 49.99 15.00 31.79
CA ARG A 27 51.07 14.99 30.80
C ARG A 27 50.79 15.97 29.66
N VAL A 28 51.83 16.59 29.13
CA VAL A 28 51.70 17.52 28.00
C VAL A 28 51.33 16.75 26.72
N GLN A 29 50.30 17.21 25.99
CA GLN A 29 49.86 16.57 24.75
C GLN A 29 50.65 17.10 23.55
N CYS A 30 51.48 16.24 22.97
CA CYS A 30 52.19 16.44 21.71
C CYS A 30 51.42 15.85 20.53
N ARG A 31 51.59 16.41 19.33
CA ARG A 31 50.93 15.95 18.09
C ARG A 31 51.80 15.09 17.17
N SER A 32 53.12 15.16 17.32
CA SER A 32 54.10 14.40 16.54
C SER A 32 55.18 13.87 17.47
N ARG A 33 55.42 12.56 17.41
CA ARG A 33 56.53 11.91 18.11
C ARG A 33 57.87 12.47 17.62
N ARG A 34 58.09 12.41 16.30
CA ARG A 34 59.31 12.85 15.62
C ARG A 34 59.74 14.26 16.01
N TRP A 35 58.88 15.27 15.82
CA TRP A 35 59.23 16.67 16.12
C TRP A 35 59.51 16.90 17.61
N THR A 36 58.84 16.17 18.50
CA THR A 36 59.09 16.25 19.94
C THR A 36 60.45 15.61 20.30
N GLY A 37 60.83 14.52 19.62
CA GLY A 37 62.16 13.90 19.75
C GLY A 37 63.28 14.76 19.19
N GLU A 38 63.07 15.38 18.02
CA GLU A 38 63.97 16.39 17.44
C GLU A 38 64.20 17.54 18.43
N LEU A 39 63.12 18.12 18.97
CA LEU A 39 63.18 19.18 19.97
C LEU A 39 63.91 18.74 21.25
N LEU A 40 63.67 17.52 21.74
CA LEU A 40 64.37 16.95 22.89
C LEU A 40 65.88 16.84 22.64
N GLY A 41 66.29 16.39 21.44
CA GLY A 41 67.68 16.33 21.02
C GLY A 41 68.41 17.68 21.02
N HIS A 42 67.69 18.78 20.77
CA HIS A 42 68.25 20.14 20.87
C HIS A 42 68.60 20.55 22.31
N TYR A 43 68.03 19.90 23.34
CA TYR A 43 68.37 20.16 24.74
C TYR A 43 69.62 19.38 25.22
N GLY A 44 70.00 18.29 24.54
CA GLY A 44 71.17 17.49 24.91
C GLY A 44 72.49 18.29 25.05
N PRO A 45 72.83 19.23 24.14
CA PRO A 45 73.98 20.13 24.29
C PRO A 45 73.96 21.06 25.51
N PHE A 46 72.79 21.30 26.12
CA PHE A 46 72.68 22.08 27.36
C PHE A 46 72.97 21.20 28.58
N VAL A 47 72.44 19.97 28.62
CA VAL A 47 72.74 18.99 29.68
C VAL A 47 74.24 18.65 29.69
N ARG A 48 74.85 18.40 28.52
CA ARG A 48 76.31 18.19 28.39
C ARG A 48 77.14 19.38 28.90
N ARG A 49 76.61 20.60 28.84
CA ARG A 49 77.28 21.81 29.33
C ARG A 49 77.33 21.91 30.87
N LEU A 50 76.50 21.15 31.59
CA LEU A 50 76.48 21.15 33.06
C LEU A 50 77.77 20.55 33.67
N GLY A 51 78.45 19.66 32.95
CA GLY A 51 79.75 19.11 33.37
C GLY A 51 80.95 20.01 33.04
N ALA A 52 80.75 21.12 32.32
CA ALA A 52 81.84 22.00 31.90
C ALA A 52 82.47 22.72 33.09
N GLY A 53 83.69 22.32 33.47
CA GLY A 53 84.43 22.87 34.61
C GLY A 53 84.40 22.00 35.88
N GLN A 54 83.82 20.80 35.84
CA GLN A 54 83.96 19.84 36.95
C GLN A 54 85.37 19.21 36.97
N ALA A 55 86.01 19.21 38.14
CA ALA A 55 87.32 18.58 38.37
C ALA A 55 87.15 17.07 38.66
N VAL A 56 86.76 16.32 37.63
CA VAL A 56 86.41 14.88 37.66
C VAL A 56 87.11 14.18 36.50
N GLU A 57 87.48 12.90 36.64
CA GLU A 57 88.12 12.15 35.54
C GLU A 57 87.16 11.98 34.36
N ALA A 58 87.69 12.21 33.15
CA ALA A 58 86.90 12.39 31.93
C ALA A 58 85.92 11.24 31.64
N GLU A 59 86.34 9.98 31.84
CA GLU A 59 85.50 8.80 31.60
C GLU A 59 84.30 8.75 32.57
N SER A 60 84.55 9.01 33.86
CA SER A 60 83.47 9.07 34.87
C SER A 60 82.54 10.27 34.66
N LEU A 61 83.06 11.39 34.16
CA LEU A 61 82.27 12.57 33.79
C LEU A 61 81.40 12.30 32.55
N GLU A 62 81.95 11.65 31.51
CA GLU A 62 81.19 11.27 30.32
C GLU A 62 80.10 10.25 30.63
N GLN A 63 80.37 9.26 31.48
CA GLN A 63 79.36 8.33 31.97
C GLN A 63 78.25 9.04 32.76
N ALA A 64 78.60 9.92 33.71
CA ALA A 64 77.63 10.68 34.49
C ALA A 64 76.79 11.64 33.63
N LEU A 65 77.37 12.27 32.61
CA LEU A 65 76.64 13.11 31.66
C LEU A 65 75.72 12.29 30.74
N SER A 66 76.14 11.07 30.37
CA SER A 66 75.32 10.15 29.58
C SER A 66 74.12 9.62 30.37
N GLU A 67 74.31 9.31 31.66
CA GLU A 67 73.22 8.96 32.57
C GLU A 67 72.29 10.15 32.83
N ALA A 68 72.84 11.35 33.05
CA ALA A 68 72.04 12.57 33.22
C ALA A 68 71.20 12.92 31.99
N LEU A 69 71.73 12.71 30.78
CA LEU A 69 70.98 12.80 29.52
C LEU A 69 69.85 11.78 29.46
N TRP A 70 70.15 10.49 29.67
CA TRP A 70 69.16 9.43 29.65
C TRP A 70 68.02 9.66 30.65
N ASN A 71 68.36 10.07 31.88
CA ASN A 71 67.39 10.36 32.93
C ASN A 71 66.54 11.61 32.60
N PHE A 72 67.15 12.67 32.03
CA PHE A 72 66.41 13.84 31.54
C PHE A 72 65.45 13.48 30.40
N GLU A 73 65.92 12.76 29.38
CA GLU A 73 65.11 12.36 28.24
C GLU A 73 63.96 11.43 28.68
N THR A 74 64.24 10.44 29.53
CA THR A 74 63.22 9.54 30.09
C THR A 74 62.18 10.32 30.91
N ALA A 75 62.61 11.24 31.77
CA ALA A 75 61.69 12.05 32.59
C ALA A 75 60.79 12.95 31.74
N VAL A 76 61.28 13.52 30.63
CA VAL A 76 60.44 14.26 29.68
C VAL A 76 59.47 13.30 28.97
N GLN A 77 59.97 12.17 28.45
CA GLN A 77 59.16 11.18 27.73
C GLN A 77 58.02 10.58 28.57
N GLU A 78 58.20 10.44 29.88
CA GLU A 78 57.15 9.95 30.78
C GLU A 78 56.14 11.04 31.18
N ASN A 79 56.47 12.33 31.02
CA ASN A 79 55.57 13.47 31.30
C ASN A 79 54.87 14.04 30.06
N ILE A 80 54.93 13.34 28.91
CA ILE A 80 54.23 13.69 27.67
C ILE A 80 53.35 12.54 27.15
N THR A 81 52.37 12.89 26.31
CA THR A 81 51.64 11.95 25.44
C THR A 81 51.77 12.37 23.99
N VAL A 82 51.75 11.43 23.06
CA VAL A 82 51.64 11.74 21.62
C VAL A 82 50.26 11.29 21.15
N ASN A 83 49.44 12.24 20.69
CA ASN A 83 48.06 11.99 20.26
C ASN A 83 47.18 11.24 21.29
N GLY A 84 47.51 11.36 22.58
CA GLY A 84 46.82 10.69 23.70
C GLY A 84 47.39 9.33 24.10
N GLN A 85 48.40 8.81 23.41
CA GLN A 85 49.13 7.59 23.78
C GLN A 85 50.40 7.90 24.57
N LEU A 86 50.89 6.95 25.37
CA LEU A 86 52.17 7.09 26.06
C LEU A 86 53.33 7.09 25.06
N TRP A 87 54.46 7.75 25.38
CA TRP A 87 55.63 7.80 24.50
C TRP A 87 56.18 6.41 24.11
N LYS A 88 56.05 5.42 24.99
CA LYS A 88 56.47 4.03 24.72
C LYS A 88 55.51 3.27 23.78
N GLU A 89 54.28 3.77 23.59
CA GLU A 89 53.20 3.12 22.83
C GLU A 89 52.91 3.81 21.49
N SER A 90 53.11 5.13 21.41
CA SER A 90 52.93 5.89 20.18
C SER A 90 53.89 5.43 19.09
N SER A 91 53.39 5.12 17.90
CA SER A 91 54.23 4.88 16.72
C SER A 91 55.09 6.10 16.40
N ASP A 92 56.25 5.88 15.78
CA ASP A 92 56.85 6.91 14.93
C ASP A 92 56.22 6.77 13.55
N ASP A 93 55.79 7.87 12.94
CA ASP A 93 55.13 7.88 11.63
C ASP A 93 56.14 7.70 10.48
N LEU A 94 57.28 7.09 10.77
CA LEU A 94 58.18 6.47 9.81
C LEU A 94 57.56 5.15 9.32
N GLN A 95 56.55 5.27 8.45
CA GLN A 95 56.23 4.19 7.51
C GLN A 95 57.51 3.84 6.76
N ASN A 96 57.94 2.58 6.77
CA ASN A 96 59.15 2.19 6.07
C ASN A 96 58.92 2.30 4.56
N ASP A 97 59.92 2.69 3.78
CA ASP A 97 59.80 2.74 2.30
C ASP A 97 59.36 1.39 1.70
N THR A 98 59.68 0.28 2.38
CA THR A 98 59.23 -1.07 2.05
C THR A 98 57.71 -1.25 2.23
N ASP A 99 57.14 -0.73 3.34
CA ASP A 99 55.71 -0.84 3.63
C ASP A 99 54.89 0.03 2.68
N LEU A 100 55.41 1.22 2.35
CA LEU A 100 54.81 2.14 1.38
C LEU A 100 54.78 1.51 -0.03
N ARG A 101 55.88 0.92 -0.49
CA ARG A 101 55.94 0.21 -1.78
C ARG A 101 55.01 -1.01 -1.81
N LEU A 102 54.99 -1.80 -0.75
CA LEU A 102 54.08 -2.94 -0.64
C LEU A 102 52.61 -2.52 -0.70
N LEU A 103 52.26 -1.32 -0.20
CA LEU A 103 50.92 -0.74 -0.32
C LEU A 103 50.64 -0.20 -1.74
N GLU A 104 51.64 0.37 -2.39
CA GLU A 104 51.59 0.85 -3.78
C GLU A 104 51.37 -0.31 -4.77
N ASP A 105 52.15 -1.40 -4.65
CA ASP A 105 52.01 -2.62 -5.45
C ASP A 105 50.61 -3.25 -5.32
N GLN A 106 50.07 -3.33 -4.10
CA GLN A 106 48.71 -3.82 -3.82
C GLN A 106 47.62 -2.90 -4.40
N LEU A 107 47.83 -1.58 -4.35
CA LEU A 107 46.90 -0.61 -4.91
C LEU A 107 46.84 -0.72 -6.44
N ASP A 108 47.98 -0.89 -7.11
CA ASP A 108 48.04 -1.07 -8.56
C ASP A 108 47.44 -2.41 -9.00
N GLU A 109 47.67 -3.52 -8.27
CA GLU A 109 46.98 -4.79 -8.55
C GLU A 109 45.45 -4.64 -8.46
N LEU A 110 44.96 -3.98 -7.40
CA LEU A 110 43.52 -3.72 -7.23
C LEU A 110 42.96 -2.77 -8.30
N ILE A 111 43.71 -1.74 -8.72
CA ILE A 111 43.31 -0.84 -9.82
C ILE A 111 43.19 -1.61 -11.13
N VAL A 112 44.18 -2.46 -11.45
CA VAL A 112 44.19 -3.30 -12.66
C VAL A 112 43.07 -4.33 -12.63
N GLU A 113 42.85 -5.01 -11.50
CA GLU A 113 41.74 -5.95 -11.36
C GLU A 113 40.40 -5.21 -11.57
N VAL A 114 40.14 -4.14 -10.81
CA VAL A 114 38.87 -3.40 -10.86
C VAL A 114 38.61 -2.82 -12.26
N ALA A 115 39.62 -2.29 -12.95
CA ALA A 115 39.51 -1.84 -14.34
C ALA A 115 39.16 -3.01 -15.28
N SER A 116 39.81 -4.17 -15.09
CA SER A 116 39.54 -5.40 -15.86
C SER A 116 38.12 -5.93 -15.63
N LYS A 117 37.63 -5.96 -14.38
CA LYS A 117 36.22 -6.31 -14.08
C LYS A 117 35.27 -5.33 -14.78
N ARG A 118 35.50 -4.02 -14.63
CA ARG A 118 34.65 -2.95 -15.21
C ARG A 118 34.53 -3.05 -16.74
N ASN A 119 35.58 -3.44 -17.45
CA ASN A 119 35.53 -3.64 -18.91
C ASN A 119 34.93 -5.01 -19.32
N GLN A 120 35.31 -6.10 -18.65
CA GLN A 120 34.94 -7.45 -19.09
C GLN A 120 33.56 -7.92 -18.60
N TYR A 121 33.21 -7.65 -17.34
CA TYR A 121 32.04 -8.26 -16.70
C TYR A 121 30.71 -7.78 -17.30
N PRO A 122 30.50 -6.49 -17.63
CA PRO A 122 29.27 -6.05 -18.29
C PRO A 122 29.01 -6.79 -19.61
N ARG A 123 30.05 -7.07 -20.40
CA ARG A 123 29.95 -7.82 -21.67
C ARG A 123 29.57 -9.29 -21.44
N LYS A 124 30.19 -9.93 -20.44
CA LYS A 124 29.88 -11.31 -20.03
C LYS A 124 28.43 -11.41 -19.51
N ILE A 125 28.01 -10.49 -18.64
CA ILE A 125 26.65 -10.41 -18.10
C ILE A 125 25.64 -10.19 -19.24
N GLN A 126 25.89 -9.23 -20.14
CA GLN A 126 25.03 -8.94 -21.30
C GLN A 126 24.81 -10.19 -22.17
N MET A 127 25.87 -10.95 -22.46
CA MET A 127 25.78 -12.21 -23.21
C MET A 127 24.84 -13.22 -22.54
N HIS A 128 24.98 -13.43 -21.22
CA HIS A 128 24.12 -14.36 -20.48
C HIS A 128 22.67 -13.87 -20.39
N VAL A 129 22.44 -12.58 -20.14
CA VAL A 129 21.10 -11.98 -20.08
C VAL A 129 20.39 -12.06 -21.43
N VAL A 130 21.07 -11.72 -22.54
CA VAL A 130 20.49 -11.82 -23.89
C VAL A 130 20.17 -13.28 -24.24
N LYS A 131 21.02 -14.25 -23.87
CA LYS A 131 20.71 -15.67 -24.06
C LYS A 131 19.49 -16.11 -23.23
N GLY A 132 19.39 -15.67 -21.98
CA GLY A 132 18.24 -15.93 -21.11
C GLY A 132 16.92 -15.40 -21.68
N ILE A 133 16.90 -14.14 -22.11
CA ILE A 133 15.73 -13.49 -22.73
C ILE A 133 15.31 -14.22 -24.01
N LYS A 134 16.26 -14.65 -24.86
CA LYS A 134 15.94 -15.44 -26.07
C LYS A 134 15.28 -16.78 -25.73
N MET A 135 15.83 -17.55 -24.78
CA MET A 135 15.23 -18.82 -24.36
C MET A 135 13.85 -18.64 -23.72
N GLN A 136 13.61 -17.52 -23.01
CA GLN A 136 12.28 -17.16 -22.51
C GLN A 136 11.30 -16.80 -23.64
N GLN A 137 11.76 -16.11 -24.68
CA GLN A 137 10.95 -15.77 -25.86
C GLN A 137 10.63 -17.01 -26.71
N GLU A 138 11.59 -17.91 -26.88
CA GLU A 138 11.40 -19.22 -27.53
C GLU A 138 10.34 -20.05 -26.79
N LEU A 139 10.47 -20.18 -25.46
CA LEU A 139 9.48 -20.86 -24.61
C LEU A 139 8.09 -20.21 -24.71
N LEU A 140 8.00 -18.88 -24.70
CA LEU A 140 6.73 -18.17 -24.85
C LEU A 140 6.09 -18.41 -26.23
N GLY A 141 6.90 -18.51 -27.29
CA GLY A 141 6.44 -18.92 -28.62
C GLY A 141 5.87 -20.33 -28.65
N CYS A 142 6.46 -21.28 -27.91
CA CYS A 142 5.89 -22.61 -27.70
C CYS A 142 4.60 -22.60 -26.87
N CYS A 143 4.32 -21.53 -26.12
CA CYS A 143 3.06 -21.33 -25.38
C CYS A 143 1.97 -20.58 -26.16
N GLN A 144 2.17 -20.31 -27.46
CA GLN A 144 1.13 -19.78 -28.35
C GLN A 144 -0.11 -20.72 -28.30
N PRO A 145 -1.34 -20.23 -28.06
CA PRO A 145 -2.50 -21.11 -27.92
C PRO A 145 -2.82 -21.87 -29.22
N ALA A 146 -2.54 -23.16 -29.26
CA ALA A 146 -2.88 -24.05 -30.38
C ALA A 146 -4.39 -24.34 -30.50
N VAL A 147 -5.20 -23.83 -29.57
CA VAL A 147 -6.65 -23.98 -29.55
C VAL A 147 -7.30 -22.79 -30.24
N ASN A 148 -7.70 -22.98 -31.50
CA ASN A 148 -8.70 -22.10 -32.12
C ASN A 148 -10.00 -22.18 -31.28
N PRO A 149 -10.62 -21.05 -30.91
CA PRO A 149 -11.88 -21.07 -30.18
C PRO A 149 -12.96 -21.74 -31.06
N GLN A 150 -13.53 -22.83 -30.54
CA GLN A 150 -14.52 -23.61 -31.28
C GLN A 150 -15.81 -22.79 -31.46
N GLU A 151 -16.21 -22.53 -32.70
CA GLU A 151 -17.45 -21.81 -33.01
C GLU A 151 -18.66 -22.55 -32.43
N ILE A 152 -19.30 -21.97 -31.41
CA ILE A 152 -20.58 -22.42 -30.90
C ILE A 152 -21.65 -21.97 -31.89
N LYS A 153 -22.02 -22.84 -32.82
CA LYS A 153 -23.14 -22.62 -33.74
C LYS A 153 -24.45 -22.90 -33.01
N ALA A 154 -25.47 -22.09 -33.26
CA ALA A 154 -26.80 -22.31 -32.72
C ALA A 154 -27.40 -23.61 -33.26
N ASP A 155 -28.20 -24.30 -32.45
CA ASP A 155 -28.90 -25.52 -32.84
C ASP A 155 -30.11 -25.17 -33.75
N PRO A 156 -30.23 -25.73 -34.97
CA PRO A 156 -31.39 -25.50 -35.84
C PRO A 156 -32.74 -25.93 -35.22
N SER A 157 -32.74 -26.75 -34.16
CA SER A 157 -33.95 -27.03 -33.37
C SER A 157 -34.50 -25.76 -32.69
N GLN A 158 -33.61 -24.86 -32.26
CA GLN A 158 -33.96 -23.63 -31.55
C GLN A 158 -34.66 -22.62 -32.47
N ASP A 159 -34.15 -22.42 -33.71
CA ASP A 159 -34.78 -21.53 -34.70
C ASP A 159 -36.18 -22.04 -35.11
N THR A 160 -36.35 -23.36 -35.21
CA THR A 160 -37.65 -23.99 -35.48
C THR A 160 -38.64 -23.72 -34.34
N CYS A 161 -38.19 -23.82 -33.09
CA CYS A 161 -39.00 -23.51 -31.91
C CYS A 161 -39.36 -22.01 -31.84
N MET A 162 -38.38 -21.12 -32.04
CA MET A 162 -38.56 -19.67 -31.98
C MET A 162 -39.50 -19.13 -33.08
N SER A 163 -39.41 -19.66 -34.30
CA SER A 163 -40.30 -19.29 -35.40
C SER A 163 -41.75 -19.77 -35.16
N ALA A 164 -41.94 -21.00 -34.67
CA ALA A 164 -43.26 -21.51 -34.29
C ALA A 164 -43.90 -20.70 -33.14
N LEU A 165 -43.13 -20.35 -32.10
CA LEU A 165 -43.57 -19.49 -30.99
C LEU A 165 -43.98 -18.09 -31.48
N THR A 166 -43.21 -17.51 -32.40
CA THR A 166 -43.50 -16.20 -33.00
C THR A 166 -44.79 -16.22 -33.81
N LEU A 167 -45.02 -17.27 -34.61
CA LEU A 167 -46.24 -17.45 -35.40
C LEU A 167 -47.47 -17.65 -34.50
N SER A 168 -47.35 -18.47 -33.44
CA SER A 168 -48.39 -18.67 -32.43
C SER A 168 -48.77 -17.34 -31.74
N THR A 169 -47.77 -16.59 -31.26
CA THR A 169 -47.96 -15.29 -30.59
C THR A 169 -48.63 -14.27 -31.52
N LYS A 170 -48.24 -14.21 -32.79
CA LYS A 170 -48.85 -13.35 -33.82
C LYS A 170 -50.32 -13.72 -34.08
N THR A 171 -50.64 -15.01 -34.05
CA THR A 171 -52.00 -15.53 -34.28
C THR A 171 -52.91 -15.23 -33.09
N ALA A 172 -52.44 -15.47 -31.86
CA ALA A 172 -53.15 -15.12 -30.63
C ALA A 172 -53.40 -13.61 -30.53
N SER A 173 -52.38 -12.77 -30.79
CA SER A 173 -52.49 -11.31 -30.81
C SER A 173 -53.57 -10.82 -31.80
N ARG A 174 -53.61 -11.40 -33.01
CA ARG A 174 -54.67 -11.12 -33.99
C ARG A 174 -56.06 -11.49 -33.47
N HIS A 175 -56.21 -12.69 -32.93
CA HIS A 175 -57.48 -13.18 -32.39
C HIS A 175 -58.00 -12.30 -31.24
N PHE A 176 -57.12 -11.86 -30.32
CA PHE A 176 -57.49 -10.91 -29.26
C PHE A 176 -57.93 -9.55 -29.83
N GLY A 177 -57.21 -9.02 -30.83
CA GLY A 177 -57.58 -7.75 -31.48
C GLY A 177 -58.90 -7.80 -32.24
N GLU A 178 -59.21 -8.92 -32.90
CA GLU A 178 -60.50 -9.16 -33.57
C GLU A 178 -61.64 -9.37 -32.56
N SER A 179 -61.38 -10.11 -31.47
CA SER A 179 -62.31 -10.30 -30.35
C SER A 179 -62.67 -8.98 -29.65
N PHE A 180 -61.67 -8.13 -29.39
CA PHE A 180 -61.87 -6.82 -28.73
C PHE A 180 -62.70 -5.85 -29.59
N LYS A 181 -62.50 -5.86 -30.92
CA LYS A 181 -63.33 -5.10 -31.87
C LYS A 181 -64.78 -5.60 -31.87
N SER A 182 -64.98 -6.92 -31.88
CA SER A 182 -66.31 -7.53 -31.83
C SER A 182 -67.05 -7.18 -30.53
N LEU A 183 -66.37 -7.31 -29.38
CA LEU A 183 -66.89 -6.92 -28.07
C LEU A 183 -67.25 -5.43 -28.02
N SER A 184 -66.40 -4.55 -28.56
CA SER A 184 -66.67 -3.10 -28.62
C SER A 184 -67.95 -2.78 -29.41
N SER A 185 -68.17 -3.46 -30.55
CA SER A 185 -69.41 -3.33 -31.33
C SER A 185 -70.63 -3.88 -30.59
N LEU A 186 -70.48 -4.99 -29.86
CA LEU A 186 -71.55 -5.57 -29.04
C LEU A 186 -71.95 -4.63 -27.89
N VAL A 187 -70.99 -4.02 -27.20
CA VAL A 187 -71.22 -3.02 -26.15
C VAL A 187 -71.94 -1.79 -26.71
N GLN A 188 -71.55 -1.30 -27.89
CA GLN A 188 -72.25 -0.20 -28.56
C GLN A 188 -73.71 -0.55 -28.89
N LYS A 189 -73.97 -1.75 -29.40
CA LYS A 189 -75.34 -2.25 -29.67
C LYS A 189 -76.16 -2.37 -28.39
N ALA A 190 -75.57 -2.94 -27.33
CA ALA A 190 -76.23 -3.06 -26.02
C ALA A 190 -76.58 -1.69 -25.42
N LYS A 191 -75.71 -0.68 -25.56
CA LYS A 191 -76.00 0.70 -25.15
C LYS A 191 -77.16 1.29 -25.96
N GLY A 192 -77.17 1.12 -27.29
CA GLY A 192 -78.28 1.57 -28.13
C GLY A 192 -79.63 0.92 -27.79
N PHE A 193 -79.64 -0.38 -27.46
CA PHE A 193 -80.85 -1.05 -26.95
C PHE A 193 -81.27 -0.52 -25.58
N SER A 194 -80.32 -0.25 -24.67
CA SER A 194 -80.61 0.36 -23.37
C SER A 194 -81.20 1.76 -23.50
N GLU A 195 -80.70 2.56 -24.44
CA GLU A 195 -81.22 3.91 -24.74
C GLU A 195 -82.63 3.84 -25.33
N ALA A 196 -82.87 2.94 -26.30
CA ALA A 196 -84.20 2.71 -26.87
C ALA A 196 -85.23 2.25 -25.82
N LEU A 197 -84.83 1.37 -24.88
CA LEU A 197 -85.69 0.94 -23.78
C LEU A 197 -85.94 2.05 -22.75
N SER A 198 -84.98 2.96 -22.52
CA SER A 198 -85.20 4.16 -21.68
C SER A 198 -86.03 5.26 -22.35
N LEU A 199 -86.23 5.17 -23.67
CA LEU A 199 -87.11 6.05 -24.46
C LEU A 199 -88.51 5.46 -24.67
N GLN A 200 -88.80 4.30 -24.08
CA GLN A 200 -90.17 3.81 -23.95
C GLN A 200 -90.98 4.79 -23.06
N PRO A 201 -92.22 5.17 -23.42
CA PRO A 201 -93.04 6.00 -22.55
C PRO A 201 -93.19 5.32 -21.18
N SER A 202 -92.96 6.07 -20.10
CA SER A 202 -93.05 5.50 -18.75
C SER A 202 -94.47 5.00 -18.49
N LEU A 203 -94.59 3.89 -17.75
CA LEU A 203 -95.87 3.22 -17.50
C LEU A 203 -96.91 4.15 -16.84
N GLU A 204 -96.43 5.22 -16.22
CA GLU A 204 -97.16 6.33 -15.61
C GLU A 204 -98.07 7.08 -16.61
N GLN A 205 -97.69 7.16 -17.90
CA GLN A 205 -98.57 7.73 -18.94
C GLN A 205 -99.80 6.84 -19.21
N CYS A 206 -99.69 5.52 -18.97
CA CYS A 206 -100.82 4.61 -19.10
C CYS A 206 -101.72 4.63 -17.85
N THR A 207 -101.17 4.83 -16.65
CA THR A 207 -101.99 4.91 -15.42
C THR A 207 -102.87 6.15 -15.37
N LEU A 208 -102.41 7.28 -15.94
CA LEU A 208 -103.19 8.53 -16.01
C LEU A 208 -104.51 8.38 -16.79
N HIS A 209 -104.58 7.44 -17.75
CA HIS A 209 -105.82 7.11 -18.47
C HIS A 209 -106.72 6.10 -17.74
N GLN A 210 -106.24 5.48 -16.65
CA GLN A 210 -106.98 4.45 -15.92
C GLN A 210 -107.77 5.02 -14.73
N GLU A 211 -107.31 6.11 -14.11
CA GLU A 211 -107.98 6.73 -12.94
C GLU A 211 -109.26 7.51 -13.30
N ILE A 212 -109.44 7.91 -14.57
CA ILE A 212 -110.65 8.62 -15.03
C ILE A 212 -111.89 7.69 -15.10
N LEU A 213 -111.70 6.36 -15.16
CA LEU A 213 -112.75 5.43 -15.62
C LEU A 213 -113.31 4.44 -14.59
N SER A 214 -112.75 4.33 -13.37
CA SER A 214 -113.17 3.29 -12.40
C SER A 214 -113.23 3.77 -10.95
N GLY A 215 -114.38 4.34 -10.56
CA GLY A 215 -114.76 4.53 -9.16
C GLY A 215 -115.89 3.59 -8.72
N SER A 216 -115.57 2.35 -8.31
CA SER A 216 -116.47 1.53 -7.47
C SER A 216 -115.75 0.34 -6.78
N GLU A 217 -115.38 0.57 -5.52
CA GLU A 217 -115.13 -0.38 -4.41
C GLU A 217 -114.79 -1.87 -4.69
N MET A 218 -113.49 -2.15 -4.67
CA MET A 218 -112.82 -2.87 -3.56
C MET A 218 -113.48 -4.15 -2.99
N LYS A 219 -112.87 -5.31 -3.32
CA LYS A 219 -112.50 -6.29 -2.27
C LYS A 219 -111.21 -7.03 -2.62
N LYS A 220 -110.45 -7.40 -1.59
CA LYS A 220 -109.08 -7.92 -1.68
C LYS A 220 -109.08 -9.44 -1.84
N GLU A 221 -108.22 -10.00 -2.69
CA GLU A 221 -107.27 -11.09 -2.37
C GLU A 221 -106.38 -11.47 -3.58
N ASN A 222 -105.07 -11.41 -3.40
CA ASN A 222 -103.96 -12.09 -4.12
C ASN A 222 -102.67 -11.54 -3.48
N LYS A 223 -101.65 -12.29 -3.04
CA LYS A 223 -100.93 -13.47 -3.56
C LYS A 223 -99.96 -13.12 -4.71
N ILE A 224 -98.73 -13.62 -4.57
CA ILE A 224 -97.55 -13.44 -5.44
C ILE A 224 -96.91 -12.04 -5.35
N HIS A 225 -95.69 -11.98 -4.80
CA HIS A 225 -94.69 -10.98 -5.21
C HIS A 225 -93.41 -11.72 -5.62
N VAL A 226 -92.75 -11.23 -6.67
CA VAL A 226 -91.56 -11.85 -7.27
C VAL A 226 -90.28 -11.32 -6.60
N LYS A 227 -89.15 -12.01 -6.78
CA LYS A 227 -87.84 -11.62 -6.25
C LYS A 227 -87.34 -10.32 -6.89
N SER A 228 -86.79 -9.42 -6.08
CA SER A 228 -85.97 -8.30 -6.56
C SER A 228 -85.03 -7.80 -5.47
N LEU A 229 -83.73 -7.67 -5.80
CA LEU A 229 -82.82 -6.58 -5.41
C LEU A 229 -82.51 -6.34 -3.90
N THR A 230 -81.34 -5.81 -3.47
CA THR A 230 -80.05 -5.53 -4.13
C THR A 230 -78.90 -5.55 -3.11
N SER A 231 -77.69 -5.87 -3.56
CA SER A 231 -76.43 -5.15 -3.22
C SER A 231 -75.37 -5.62 -4.26
N GLN A 232 -74.51 -4.84 -4.94
CA GLN A 232 -73.66 -3.68 -4.55
C GLN A 232 -72.70 -4.07 -3.39
N VAL A 233 -71.38 -3.85 -3.39
CA VAL A 233 -70.40 -3.18 -4.30
C VAL A 233 -68.98 -3.72 -3.92
N GLU A 234 -67.83 -3.58 -4.59
CA GLU A 234 -67.34 -2.75 -5.71
C GLU A 234 -66.25 -3.47 -6.59
N VAL A 235 -66.11 -2.99 -7.83
CA VAL A 235 -64.86 -2.57 -8.55
C VAL A 235 -63.48 -3.24 -8.26
N ILE A 236 -62.91 -3.83 -9.34
CA ILE A 236 -61.48 -3.88 -9.79
C ILE A 236 -60.39 -4.50 -8.88
N PRO A 237 -59.49 -5.31 -9.49
CA PRO A 237 -58.04 -5.11 -9.29
C PRO A 237 -57.28 -4.80 -10.61
N PRO A 238 -56.18 -4.00 -10.59
CA PRO A 238 -55.64 -3.38 -11.81
C PRO A 238 -54.28 -3.94 -12.29
N GLN A 239 -53.99 -3.62 -13.56
CA GLN A 239 -52.67 -3.24 -14.11
C GLN A 239 -51.45 -4.20 -14.02
N THR A 240 -51.03 -4.65 -15.21
CA THR A 240 -49.65 -4.68 -15.78
C THR A 240 -48.42 -4.99 -14.91
N ALA A 241 -47.58 -5.86 -15.47
CA ALA A 241 -46.17 -5.97 -15.10
C ALA A 241 -45.28 -4.81 -15.66
N THR A 242 -44.07 -4.73 -15.12
CA THR A 242 -42.87 -4.18 -15.77
C THR A 242 -42.78 -2.65 -15.97
N ALA A 243 -42.11 -1.98 -15.04
CA ALA A 243 -41.35 -0.77 -15.33
C ALA A 243 -40.06 -1.15 -16.09
N ASN A 244 -40.03 -0.94 -17.41
CA ASN A 244 -38.85 -1.19 -18.23
C ASN A 244 -37.82 -0.06 -18.12
N SER A 245 -36.74 -0.28 -17.37
CA SER A 245 -35.50 0.50 -17.56
C SER A 245 -34.24 -0.29 -17.20
N VAL A 246 -33.89 -1.27 -18.05
CA VAL A 246 -32.49 -1.76 -18.12
C VAL A 246 -31.64 -0.67 -18.76
N LEU A 247 -31.29 0.36 -17.99
CA LEU A 247 -30.26 1.32 -18.37
C LEU A 247 -28.90 0.64 -18.23
N LEU A 248 -28.36 0.23 -19.38
CA LEU A 248 -27.05 -0.40 -19.49
C LEU A 248 -25.93 0.57 -19.06
N LYS A 249 -25.02 0.05 -18.25
CA LYS A 249 -23.71 0.64 -17.87
C LYS A 249 -23.85 1.81 -16.86
N ARG A 250 -22.93 1.99 -15.91
CA ARG A 250 -21.61 1.35 -15.69
C ARG A 250 -21.38 1.20 -14.18
N LEU A 251 -21.09 -0.02 -13.71
CA LEU A 251 -20.40 -0.17 -12.42
C LEU A 251 -18.99 0.42 -12.61
N GLN A 252 -18.68 1.55 -11.98
CA GLN A 252 -17.28 2.00 -11.91
C GLN A 252 -16.49 1.01 -11.03
N GLY A 253 -15.22 0.85 -11.37
CA GLY A 253 -14.40 -0.28 -10.89
C GLY A 253 -14.36 -0.38 -9.37
N SER A 254 -14.56 -1.60 -8.88
CA SER A 254 -14.28 -1.94 -7.49
C SER A 254 -12.83 -1.62 -7.13
N SER A 255 -12.66 -1.21 -5.87
CA SER A 255 -11.44 -1.14 -5.06
C SER A 255 -10.11 -1.44 -5.74
N GLN A 256 -9.20 -0.47 -5.67
CA GLN A 256 -7.77 -0.62 -6.00
C GLN A 256 -7.21 -1.94 -5.44
N LYS A 257 -6.99 -2.93 -6.31
CA LYS A 257 -6.25 -4.15 -5.96
C LYS A 257 -4.76 -3.82 -5.91
N LEU A 258 -4.35 -3.24 -4.79
CA LEU A 258 -2.95 -3.16 -4.39
C LEU A 258 -2.36 -4.57 -4.42
N TYR A 259 -1.40 -4.80 -5.31
CA TYR A 259 -0.68 -6.07 -5.37
C TYR A 259 0.06 -6.30 -4.04
N PRO A 260 0.03 -7.52 -3.46
CA PRO A 260 0.75 -7.79 -2.22
C PRO A 260 2.26 -7.79 -2.48
N LEU A 261 2.91 -6.66 -2.18
CA LEU A 261 4.37 -6.54 -2.20
C LEU A 261 4.98 -7.53 -1.18
N GLN A 262 5.61 -8.58 -1.69
CA GLN A 262 6.34 -9.54 -0.85
C GLN A 262 7.51 -8.82 -0.16
N LYS A 263 7.40 -8.59 1.15
CA LYS A 263 8.48 -8.06 1.99
C LYS A 263 9.57 -9.13 2.12
N ARG A 264 10.54 -9.12 1.20
CA ARG A 264 11.73 -9.98 1.27
C ARG A 264 12.59 -9.55 2.46
N LYS A 265 12.42 -10.20 3.62
CA LYS A 265 13.41 -10.12 4.70
C LYS A 265 14.76 -10.59 4.16
N ILE A 266 15.78 -9.78 4.32
CA ILE A 266 17.17 -10.19 4.17
C ILE A 266 17.67 -10.44 5.60
N SER A 267 17.92 -11.71 5.94
CA SER A 267 18.72 -12.02 7.12
C SER A 267 20.19 -11.88 6.73
N LEU A 268 20.88 -10.95 7.38
CA LEU A 268 22.33 -10.87 7.39
C LEU A 268 22.78 -11.31 8.78
N ASP A 269 22.88 -12.63 8.96
CA ASP A 269 23.63 -13.20 10.05
C ASP A 269 25.07 -13.45 9.54
N THR A 270 26.06 -13.17 10.38
CA THR A 270 27.51 -13.28 10.11
C THR A 270 28.19 -13.80 11.36
#